data_AF-A0A7D5YQY3-F1
#
_entry.id   AF-A0A7D5YQY3-F1
#
_cell.length_a   1.000
_cell.length_b   1.000
_cell.length_c   1.000
_cell.angle_alpha   90.00
_cell.angle_beta   90.00
_cell.angle_gamma   90.00
#
_symmetry.space_group_name_H-M   'P 1'
#
loop_
_entity.id
_entity.type
_entity.pdbx_description
1 polymer ?
#
loop_
_entity_poly.entity_id
_entity_poly.type
_entity_poly.pdbx_seq_one_letter_code
_entity_poly.pdbx_strand_id
1 'polypeptide(L)'
;MSINFGIVSNYISDRGFGFVRGLLLGNSSEVFFHITTIKRTDPELAARLASDPFGENFHFWFETEVTPKGTQVRSILSSEQVRRGAITEPNRLIERVEFCWRNVGRQKPSWLDAVTSDLMGRDRTDKLSLNN
;
A
#
# COMPACT_ATOMS: atom_id res chain seq x y z
N MET A 1 -3.64 1.36 15.95
CA MET A 1 -3.89 1.26 14.50
C MET A 1 -2.75 1.95 13.80
N SER A 2 -2.36 1.46 12.62
CA SER A 2 -1.26 2.06 11.86
C SER A 2 -1.56 1.99 10.37
N ILE A 3 -1.30 3.09 9.67
CA ILE A 3 -1.49 3.21 8.22
C ILE A 3 -0.16 2.95 7.53
N ASN A 4 -0.18 2.11 6.50
CA ASN A 4 0.98 1.81 5.69
C ASN A 4 0.56 1.68 4.21
N PHE A 5 1.56 1.69 3.34
CA PHE A 5 1.41 1.36 1.93
C PHE A 5 2.15 0.06 1.66
N GLY A 6 1.56 -0.83 0.86
CA GLY A 6 2.14 -2.14 0.64
C GLY A 6 1.74 -2.78 -0.67
N ILE A 7 2.46 -3.85 -0.99
CA ILE A 7 2.26 -4.66 -2.18
C ILE A 7 1.72 -6.01 -1.74
N VAL A 8 0.71 -6.53 -2.44
CA VAL A 8 0.23 -7.88 -2.22
C VAL A 8 1.34 -8.87 -2.58
N SER A 9 1.77 -9.64 -1.59
CA SER A 9 2.80 -10.67 -1.78
C SER A 9 2.20 -11.98 -2.27
N ASN A 10 1.00 -12.31 -1.80
CA ASN A 10 0.26 -13.50 -2.22
C ASN A 10 -1.24 -13.31 -2.02
N TYR A 11 -2.04 -13.94 -2.89
CA TYR A 11 -3.48 -14.06 -2.74
C TYR A 11 -3.94 -15.47 -3.12
N ILE A 12 -4.57 -16.16 -2.16
CA ILE A 12 -5.09 -17.51 -2.29
C ILE A 12 -6.59 -17.37 -2.59
N SER A 13 -6.92 -17.25 -3.88
CA SER A 13 -8.26 -16.87 -4.35
C SER A 13 -9.36 -17.86 -3.96
N ASP A 14 -9.06 -19.16 -3.97
CA ASP A 14 -9.96 -20.24 -3.52
C ASP A 14 -10.34 -20.14 -2.04
N ARG A 15 -9.47 -19.55 -1.22
CA ARG A 15 -9.70 -19.35 0.22
C ARG A 15 -10.08 -17.91 0.60
N GLY A 16 -9.98 -16.99 -0.34
CA GLY A 16 -10.37 -15.59 -0.13
C GLY A 16 -9.47 -14.83 0.84
N PHE A 17 -8.21 -15.20 1.01
CA PHE A 17 -7.27 -14.46 1.85
C PHE A 17 -5.90 -14.33 1.21
N GLY A 18 -5.11 -13.38 1.71
CA GLY A 18 -3.77 -13.14 1.23
C GLY A 18 -2.94 -12.36 2.23
N PHE A 19 -1.78 -11.92 1.74
CA PHE A 19 -0.80 -11.18 2.52
C PHE A 19 -0.35 -9.94 1.75
N VAL A 20 -0.21 -8.84 2.47
CA VAL A 20 0.37 -7.59 1.96
C VAL A 20 1.66 -7.30 2.72
N ARG A 21 2.73 -7.02 1.98
CA ARG A 21 4.01 -6.61 2.55
C ARG A 21 4.04 -5.09 2.65
N GLY A 22 4.15 -4.58 3.87
CA GLY A 22 4.30 -3.15 4.13
C GLY A 22 5.65 -2.63 3.61
N LEU A 23 5.64 -1.45 2.99
CA LEU A 23 6.82 -0.84 2.39
C LEU A 23 7.41 0.29 3.23
N LEU A 24 6.58 1.05 3.96
CA LEU A 24 7.02 2.33 4.54
C LEU A 24 7.40 2.22 6.02
N LEU A 25 6.74 1.38 6.81
CA LEU A 25 6.96 1.32 8.27
C LEU A 25 8.14 0.45 8.73
N GLY A 26 8.99 -0.04 7.81
CA GLY A 26 10.25 -0.74 8.12
C GLY A 26 10.11 -2.16 8.67
N ASN A 27 8.89 -2.60 8.95
CA ASN A 27 8.52 -3.96 9.23
C ASN A 27 8.20 -4.66 7.90
N SER A 28 9.15 -5.46 7.42
CA SER A 28 8.99 -6.36 6.27
C SER A 28 8.03 -7.53 6.52
N SER A 29 7.34 -7.51 7.66
CA SER A 29 6.33 -8.49 8.04
C SER A 29 5.17 -8.46 7.05
N GLU A 30 4.75 -9.64 6.63
CA GLU A 30 3.50 -9.82 5.90
C GLU A 30 2.31 -9.56 6.82
N VAL A 31 1.35 -8.77 6.35
CA VAL A 31 0.11 -8.45 7.05
C VAL A 31 -1.01 -9.23 6.39
N PHE A 32 -1.75 -9.99 7.20
CA PHE A 32 -2.88 -10.78 6.72
C PHE A 32 -4.03 -9.89 6.25
N PHE A 33 -4.70 -10.28 5.17
CA PHE A 33 -6.00 -9.72 4.80
C PHE A 33 -6.97 -10.81 4.36
N HIS A 34 -8.25 -10.59 4.63
CA HIS A 34 -9.33 -11.37 4.03
C HIS A 34 -10.02 -10.53 2.95
N ILE A 35 -10.44 -11.16 1.85
CA ILE A 35 -11.05 -10.48 0.70
C ILE A 35 -12.35 -9.77 1.10
N THR A 36 -13.07 -10.24 2.12
CA THR A 36 -14.27 -9.56 2.63
C THR A 36 -13.96 -8.19 3.23
N THR A 37 -12.80 -8.03 3.87
CA THR A 37 -12.36 -6.72 4.38
C THR A 37 -12.09 -5.76 3.23
N ILE A 38 -11.43 -6.24 2.17
CA ILE A 38 -11.18 -5.46 0.96
C ILE A 38 -12.50 -5.12 0.29
N LYS A 39 -13.37 -6.10 0.00
CA LYS A 39 -14.70 -5.88 -0.61
C LYS A 39 -15.56 -4.85 0.10
N ARG A 40 -15.47 -4.77 1.44
CA ARG A 40 -16.22 -3.80 2.24
C ARG A 40 -15.73 -2.36 2.05
N THR A 41 -14.45 -2.16 1.77
CA THR A 41 -13.81 -0.84 1.77
C THR A 41 -13.36 -0.37 0.39
N ASP A 42 -13.08 -1.31 -0.51
CA ASP A 42 -12.72 -1.12 -1.90
C ASP A 42 -13.18 -2.34 -2.75
N PRO A 43 -14.45 -2.35 -3.20
CA PRO A 43 -14.99 -3.44 -4.02
C PRO A 43 -14.26 -3.62 -5.35
N GLU A 44 -13.74 -2.54 -5.93
CA GLU A 44 -13.04 -2.56 -7.21
C GLU A 44 -11.68 -3.25 -7.07
N LEU A 45 -10.92 -2.92 -6.02
CA LEU A 45 -9.68 -3.62 -5.70
C LEU A 45 -9.94 -5.11 -5.44
N ALA A 46 -11.01 -5.45 -4.73
CA ALA A 46 -11.37 -6.84 -4.51
C ALA A 46 -11.71 -7.59 -5.81
N ALA A 47 -12.41 -6.94 -6.73
CA ALA A 47 -12.72 -7.52 -8.04
C ALA A 47 -11.44 -7.76 -8.86
N ARG A 48 -10.51 -6.81 -8.83
CA ARG A 48 -9.21 -6.94 -9.51
C ARG A 48 -8.31 -8.00 -8.86
N LEU A 49 -8.32 -8.14 -7.54
CA LEU A 49 -7.57 -9.21 -6.86
C LEU A 49 -8.13 -10.59 -7.20
N ALA A 50 -9.44 -10.69 -7.43
CA ALA A 50 -10.11 -11.93 -7.82
C ALA A 50 -9.96 -12.28 -9.31
N SER A 51 -9.43 -11.38 -10.14
CA SER A 51 -9.20 -11.68 -11.56
C SER A 51 -7.95 -12.55 -11.74
N ASP A 52 -8.07 -13.58 -12.57
CA ASP A 52 -7.00 -14.49 -12.96
C ASP A 52 -6.44 -14.09 -14.35
N PRO A 53 -5.11 -14.04 -14.58
CA PRO A 53 -4.02 -14.29 -13.63
C PRO A 53 -3.90 -13.22 -12.55
N PHE A 54 -3.58 -13.65 -11.32
CA PHE A 54 -3.09 -12.75 -10.27
C PHE A 54 -1.80 -12.08 -10.77
N GLY A 55 -1.94 -10.85 -11.27
CA GLY A 55 -0.80 -10.06 -11.71
C GLY A 55 0.03 -9.61 -10.51
N GLU A 56 1.34 -9.79 -10.60
CA GLU A 56 2.27 -9.07 -9.74
C GLU A 56 1.99 -7.55 -9.90
N ASN A 57 2.11 -6.77 -8.80
CA ASN A 57 1.94 -5.30 -8.71
C ASN A 57 0.62 -4.75 -8.11
N PHE A 58 -0.20 -5.54 -7.43
CA PHE A 58 -1.25 -4.93 -6.60
C PHE A 58 -0.64 -4.20 -5.42
N HIS A 59 -0.90 -2.90 -5.32
CA HIS A 59 -0.46 -2.08 -4.21
C HIS A 59 -1.58 -1.16 -3.73
N PHE A 60 -1.65 -0.93 -2.42
CA PHE A 60 -2.69 -0.10 -1.82
C PHE A 60 -2.26 0.46 -0.47
N TRP A 61 -2.94 1.53 -0.07
CA TRP A 61 -2.90 2.03 1.30
C TRP A 61 -3.84 1.20 2.17
N PHE A 62 -3.39 0.86 3.37
CA PHE A 62 -4.20 0.09 4.32
C PHE A 62 -3.97 0.55 5.75
N GLU A 63 -5.02 0.42 6.55
CA GLU A 63 -4.95 0.52 7.99
C GLU A 63 -4.86 -0.88 8.60
N THR A 64 -4.04 -1.01 9.64
CA THR A 64 -3.87 -2.26 10.40
C THR A 64 -4.50 -2.22 11.78
N GLU A 65 -4.90 -3.40 12.23
CA GLU A 65 -5.27 -3.67 13.62
C GLU A 65 -4.53 -4.89 14.15
N VAL A 66 -4.35 -4.93 15.48
CA VAL A 66 -3.78 -6.08 16.18
C VAL A 66 -4.91 -6.93 16.72
N THR A 67 -4.88 -8.23 16.39
CA THR A 67 -5.84 -9.23 16.88
C THR A 67 -5.11 -10.30 17.70
N PRO A 68 -5.82 -11.20 18.41
CA PRO A 68 -5.19 -12.36 19.04
C PRO A 68 -4.42 -13.27 18.07
N LYS A 69 -4.70 -13.21 16.76
CA LYS A 69 -4.01 -13.98 15.71
C LYS A 69 -2.84 -13.23 15.07
N GLY A 70 -2.55 -12.01 15.52
CA GLY A 70 -1.55 -11.13 14.94
C GLY A 70 -2.16 -9.93 14.22
N THR A 71 -1.30 -9.23 13.46
CA THR A 71 -1.67 -8.01 12.74
C THR A 71 -2.40 -8.32 11.44
N GLN A 72 -3.52 -7.64 11.19
CA GLN A 72 -4.29 -7.77 9.95
C GLN A 72 -4.70 -6.42 9.37
N VAL A 73 -5.07 -6.42 8.08
CA VAL A 73 -5.72 -5.30 7.41
C VAL A 73 -7.12 -5.11 7.97
N ARG A 74 -7.41 -3.88 8.40
CA ARG A 74 -8.72 -3.43 8.90
C ARG A 74 -9.55 -2.74 7.82
N SER A 75 -8.90 -1.91 7.02
CA SER A 75 -9.53 -1.13 5.95
C SER A 75 -8.52 -0.76 4.86
N ILE A 76 -9.01 -0.60 3.63
CA ILE A 76 -8.28 0.00 2.52
C ILE A 76 -8.55 1.50 2.53
N LEU A 77 -7.52 2.30 2.25
CA LEU A 77 -7.64 3.74 2.08
C LEU A 77 -7.49 4.07 0.59
N SER A 78 -8.44 4.84 0.07
CA SER A 78 -8.31 5.43 -1.26
C SER A 78 -7.24 6.51 -1.28
N SER A 79 -6.66 6.73 -2.46
CA SER A 79 -5.76 7.85 -2.72
C SER A 79 -6.34 9.21 -2.31
N GLU A 80 -7.66 9.38 -2.45
CA GLU A 80 -8.33 10.62 -2.04
C GLU A 80 -8.37 10.80 -0.52
N GLN A 81 -8.65 9.73 0.23
CA GLN A 81 -8.61 9.78 1.69
C GLN A 81 -7.21 10.14 2.19
N VAL A 82 -6.17 9.56 1.57
CA VAL A 82 -4.77 9.85 1.90
C VAL A 82 -4.46 11.33 1.64
N ARG A 83 -4.79 11.85 0.45
CA ARG A 83 -4.58 13.26 0.09
C ARG A 83 -5.36 14.23 0.99
N ARG A 84 -6.51 13.83 1.50
CA ARG A 84 -7.32 14.63 2.44
C ARG A 84 -6.86 14.56 3.90
N GLY A 85 -5.77 13.87 4.19
CA GLY A 85 -5.20 13.82 5.53
C GLY A 85 -5.75 12.69 6.40
N ALA A 86 -6.13 11.54 5.82
CA ALA A 86 -6.42 10.34 6.61
C ALA A 86 -5.23 9.86 7.46
N ILE A 87 -4.02 10.32 7.13
CA ILE A 87 -2.79 10.01 7.85
C ILE A 87 -2.47 11.16 8.80
N THR A 88 -2.61 10.92 10.11
CA THR A 88 -2.38 11.93 11.16
C THR A 88 -0.91 12.36 11.27
N GLU A 89 0.04 11.44 11.06
CA GLU A 89 1.48 11.70 11.17
C GLU A 89 2.22 11.26 9.89
N PRO A 90 2.10 12.03 8.79
CA PRO A 90 2.62 11.62 7.48
C PRO A 90 4.15 11.69 7.40
N ASN A 91 4.82 12.46 8.27
CA ASN A 91 6.26 12.74 8.19
C ASN A 91 7.11 11.47 8.12
N ARG A 92 6.81 10.46 8.95
CA ARG A 92 7.55 9.19 8.93
C ARG A 92 7.40 8.43 7.61
N LEU A 93 6.22 8.51 7.00
CA LEU A 93 5.95 7.88 5.70
C LEU A 93 6.62 8.66 4.57
N ILE A 94 6.61 9.99 4.65
CA ILE A 94 7.30 10.88 3.71
C ILE A 94 8.80 10.60 3.70
N GLU A 95 9.44 10.58 4.87
CA GLU A 95 10.88 10.26 5.01
C GLU A 95 11.22 8.91 4.38
N ARG A 96 10.31 7.94 4.50
CA ARG A 96 10.48 6.59 3.94
C ARG A 96 10.29 6.56 2.43
N VAL A 97 9.30 7.28 1.89
CA VAL A 97 9.15 7.45 0.44
C VAL A 97 10.37 8.17 -0.15
N GLU A 98 10.85 9.24 0.48
CA GLU A 98 12.06 9.94 0.04
C GLU A 98 13.31 9.05 0.12
N PHE A 99 13.42 8.22 1.16
CA PHE A 99 14.48 7.22 1.24
C PHE A 99 14.39 6.21 0.09
N CYS A 100 13.19 5.75 -0.27
CA CYS A 100 13.00 4.88 -1.44
C CYS A 100 13.45 5.57 -2.72
N TRP A 101 13.10 6.84 -2.95
CA TRP A 101 13.56 7.63 -4.10
C TRP A 101 15.09 7.71 -4.19
N ARG A 102 15.78 7.99 -3.07
CA ARG A 102 17.25 8.07 -3.05
C ARG A 102 17.96 6.73 -3.30
N ASN A 103 17.24 5.63 -3.12
CA ASN A 103 17.76 4.27 -3.28
C ASN A 103 17.06 3.53 -4.43
N VAL A 104 16.49 4.26 -5.39
CA VAL A 104 15.96 3.67 -6.62
C VAL A 104 17.14 3.01 -7.36
N GLY A 105 17.04 1.70 -7.57
CA GLY A 105 18.02 0.95 -8.34
C GLY A 105 17.89 1.23 -9.84
N ARG A 106 18.41 0.33 -10.68
CA ARG A 106 18.32 0.48 -12.16
C ARG A 106 16.90 0.54 -12.71
N GLN A 107 15.92 0.03 -11.98
CA GLN A 107 14.50 0.07 -12.37
C GLN A 107 13.68 0.66 -11.23
N LYS A 108 12.96 1.74 -11.55
CA LYS A 108 12.02 2.36 -10.62
C LYS A 108 10.82 1.44 -10.40
N PRO A 109 10.45 1.12 -9.15
CA PRO A 109 9.25 0.36 -8.88
C PRO A 109 7.99 1.09 -9.34
N SER A 110 7.04 0.37 -9.93
CA SER A 110 5.77 0.92 -10.45
C SER A 110 4.91 1.61 -9.40
N TRP A 111 5.06 1.20 -8.14
CA TRP A 111 4.29 1.73 -7.01
C TRP A 111 4.81 3.07 -6.48
N LEU A 112 6.05 3.45 -6.80
CA LEU A 112 6.72 4.60 -6.17
C LEU A 112 6.08 5.93 -6.55
N ASP A 113 5.66 6.08 -7.81
CA ASP A 113 4.94 7.30 -8.24
C ASP A 113 3.57 7.40 -7.57
N ALA A 114 2.84 6.27 -7.49
CA ALA A 114 1.50 6.23 -6.91
C ALA A 114 1.53 6.66 -5.42
N VAL A 115 2.42 6.06 -4.62
CA VAL A 115 2.53 6.39 -3.20
C VAL A 115 3.00 7.83 -2.98
N THR A 116 3.90 8.34 -3.83
CA THR A 116 4.42 9.71 -3.74
C THR A 116 3.33 10.72 -4.10
N SER A 117 2.56 10.46 -5.16
CA SER A 117 1.48 11.34 -5.59
C SER A 117 0.37 11.41 -4.54
N ASP A 118 0.08 10.29 -3.87
CA ASP A 118 -0.95 10.25 -2.83
C ASP A 118 -0.52 10.96 -1.56
N LEU A 119 0.74 10.80 -1.15
CA LEU A 119 1.24 11.33 0.12
C LEU A 119 1.77 12.77 0.03
N MET A 120 2.38 13.13 -1.10
CA MET A 120 3.12 14.38 -1.28
C MET A 120 2.57 15.26 -2.42
N GLY A 121 1.59 14.76 -3.18
CA GLY A 121 1.02 15.44 -4.35
C GLY A 121 1.82 15.24 -5.64
N ARG A 122 1.18 15.57 -6.77
CA ARG A 122 1.75 15.37 -8.12
C ARG A 122 2.99 16.23 -8.35
N ASP A 123 2.96 17.50 -7.98
CA ASP A 123 4.08 18.43 -8.18
C ASP A 123 5.40 17.93 -7.56
N ARG A 124 5.32 17.29 -6.39
CA ARG A 124 6.49 16.72 -5.72
C ARG A 124 6.94 15.42 -6.38
N THR A 125 5.99 14.61 -6.84
CA THR A 125 6.25 13.37 -7.58
C THR A 125 6.99 13.64 -8.88
N ASP A 126 6.57 14.66 -9.64
CA ASP A 126 7.20 15.06 -10.90
C ASP A 126 8.64 15.55 -10.66
N LYS A 127 8.85 16.37 -9.62
CA LYS A 127 10.19 16.84 -9.23
C LYS A 127 11.14 15.69 -8.85
N LEU A 128 10.65 14.67 -8.14
CA LEU A 128 11.47 13.53 -7.74
C LEU A 128 11.77 12.60 -8.94
N SER A 129 10.79 12.45 -9.83
CA SER A 129 10.92 11.64 -11.06
C SER A 129 11.89 12.25 -12.08
N LEU A 130 12.00 13.59 -12.14
CA LEU A 130 12.95 14.26 -13.05
C LEU A 130 14.41 14.16 -12.56
N ASN A 131 14.61 13.89 -11.27
CA ASN A 131 15.91 13.88 -10.62
C ASN A 131 16.52 12.47 -10.46
N ASN A 132 15.82 11.41 -10.90
CA ASN A 132 16.25 10.01 -10.84
C ASN A 132 15.98 9.31 -12.17
#